data_AF-A0A2N2MLD4-F1
#
_entry.id   AF-A0A2N2MLD4-F1
#
_cell.length_a   1.000
_cell.length_b   1.000
_cell.length_c   1.000
_cell.angle_alpha   90.00
_cell.angle_beta   90.00
_cell.angle_gamma   90.00
#
_symmetry.space_group_name_H-M   'P 1'
#
loop_
_entity.id
_entity.type
_entity.pdbx_description
1 polymer ?
#
loop_
_entity_poly.entity_id
_entity_poly.type
_entity_poly.pdbx_seq_one_letter_code
_entity_poly.pdbx_strand_id
1 'polypeptide(L)'
;MDTHHSETISEPPRVIPASRFERIVYALAVVALPALAFWGGAYIGPEWQSGEFTAYVTLLLHPKAALFFFPLLAYAVVALCLVLASPQRFATRYPVRFGIYSGVLLALQYMIITAIFMPYSLAAGLGVVVVSWLTKKIYSRLGILAAMLFLFIMLFIGTALVFRSSSDWSLSGIWDIFSASPTFSLIILISASPSICFLIMLITSIRLFHGYDAPIVLRSKGITGLLAWLTGYSAAWTYSIYQMFDLYAALPKTPPDCYIASAAAHGHPGLVGSQPVNLPTGVLWVNRQLQTLKCAELALLAVAPSLHHPLRRIYDILGCPLARRLTHPLLADLAYLSLKPFELLASALLRLLIPNLDEYSRRLYH
;
A
#
# COMPACT_ATOMS: atom_id res chain seq x y z
N MET A 1 -39.97 -58.94 10.56
CA MET A 1 -39.34 -58.17 11.67
C MET A 1 -38.46 -57.15 10.96
N ASP A 2 -39.12 -56.13 10.42
CA ASP A 2 -38.53 -55.21 9.46
C ASP A 2 -37.82 -54.09 10.21
N THR A 3 -36.50 -54.20 10.32
CA THR A 3 -35.64 -53.15 10.86
C THR A 3 -35.58 -52.01 9.85
N HIS A 4 -36.51 -51.07 9.96
CA HIS A 4 -36.37 -49.74 9.38
C HIS A 4 -35.11 -49.09 9.95
N HIS A 5 -33.99 -49.18 9.23
CA HIS A 5 -32.88 -48.26 9.40
C HIS A 5 -33.37 -46.88 8.99
N SER A 6 -33.78 -46.10 9.99
CA SER A 6 -33.98 -44.67 9.86
C SER A 6 -32.62 -44.07 9.49
N GLU A 7 -32.39 -43.84 8.19
CA GLU A 7 -31.30 -43.00 7.72
C GLU A 7 -31.44 -41.66 8.43
N THR A 8 -30.57 -41.42 9.41
CA THR A 8 -30.42 -40.13 10.03
C THR A 8 -30.00 -39.16 8.93
N ILE A 9 -30.98 -38.41 8.41
CA ILE A 9 -30.76 -37.29 7.50
C ILE A 9 -29.78 -36.36 8.22
N SER A 10 -28.50 -36.46 7.86
CA SER A 10 -27.46 -35.62 8.44
C SER A 10 -27.83 -34.19 8.09
N GLU A 11 -28.07 -33.36 9.12
CA GLU A 11 -28.37 -31.96 8.89
C GLU A 11 -27.26 -31.39 7.99
N PRO A 12 -27.63 -30.70 6.90
CA PRO A 12 -26.64 -30.13 6.01
C PRO A 12 -25.71 -29.26 6.85
N PRO A 13 -24.38 -29.36 6.65
CA PRO A 13 -23.41 -28.63 7.45
C PRO A 13 -23.82 -27.16 7.47
N ARG A 14 -23.78 -26.53 8.65
CA ARG A 14 -24.15 -25.12 8.81
C ARG A 14 -23.15 -24.25 8.07
N VAL A 15 -23.47 -23.97 6.81
CA VAL A 15 -22.58 -23.24 5.92
C VAL A 15 -22.92 -21.75 6.01
N ILE A 16 -22.07 -21.05 6.77
CA ILE A 16 -21.54 -19.67 6.60
C ILE A 16 -22.55 -18.50 6.56
N PRO A 17 -22.27 -17.45 7.37
CA PRO A 17 -22.86 -17.23 8.69
C PRO A 17 -24.38 -17.44 8.76
N ALA A 18 -24.90 -17.81 9.94
CA ALA A 18 -26.33 -18.12 10.10
C ALA A 18 -27.23 -16.88 9.98
N SER A 19 -26.75 -15.73 10.44
CA SER A 19 -27.50 -14.48 10.42
C SER A 19 -27.52 -13.88 9.00
N ARG A 20 -28.71 -13.47 8.54
CA ARG A 20 -28.88 -12.73 7.27
C ARG A 20 -28.07 -11.43 7.27
N PHE A 21 -27.98 -10.76 8.42
CA PHE A 21 -27.21 -9.53 8.54
C PHE A 21 -25.71 -9.77 8.35
N GLU A 22 -25.15 -10.81 8.99
CA GLU A 22 -23.73 -11.16 8.83
C GLU A 22 -23.39 -11.52 7.39
N ARG A 23 -24.31 -12.17 6.66
CA ARG A 23 -24.14 -12.46 5.22
C ARG A 23 -24.07 -11.20 4.37
N ILE A 24 -24.93 -10.22 4.65
CA ILE A 24 -24.92 -8.92 3.96
C ILE A 24 -23.60 -8.19 4.24
N VAL A 25 -23.15 -8.17 5.50
CA VAL A 25 -21.87 -7.55 5.86
C VAL A 25 -20.69 -8.22 5.14
N TYR A 26 -20.67 -9.57 5.08
CA TYR A 26 -19.60 -10.29 4.39
C TYR A 26 -19.62 -9.99 2.89
N ALA A 27 -20.79 -9.99 2.25
CA ALA A 27 -20.95 -9.66 0.84
C ALA A 27 -20.48 -8.22 0.54
N LEU A 28 -20.90 -7.25 1.36
CA LEU A 28 -20.45 -5.87 1.24
C LEU A 28 -18.94 -5.75 1.42
N ALA A 29 -18.37 -6.44 2.40
CA ALA A 29 -16.93 -6.40 2.67
C ALA A 29 -16.13 -6.91 1.46
N VAL A 30 -16.47 -8.07 0.89
CA VAL A 30 -15.71 -8.63 -0.24
C VAL A 30 -15.95 -7.93 -1.57
N VAL A 31 -17.02 -7.13 -1.70
CA VAL A 31 -17.28 -6.32 -2.89
C VAL A 31 -16.61 -4.94 -2.77
N ALA A 32 -16.85 -4.24 -1.65
CA ALA A 32 -16.44 -2.86 -1.50
C ALA A 32 -14.97 -2.71 -1.09
N LEU A 33 -14.45 -3.58 -0.21
CA LEU A 33 -13.10 -3.43 0.31
C LEU A 33 -12.02 -3.62 -0.77
N PRO A 34 -12.10 -4.59 -1.69
CA PRO A 34 -11.13 -4.68 -2.78
C PRO A 34 -11.16 -3.46 -3.69
N ALA A 35 -12.36 -2.96 -4.03
CA ALA A 35 -12.50 -1.73 -4.83
C ALA A 35 -11.85 -0.52 -4.14
N LEU A 36 -12.06 -0.37 -2.83
CA LEU A 36 -11.41 0.66 -2.01
C LEU A 36 -9.90 0.48 -1.96
N ALA A 37 -9.39 -0.76 -1.85
CA ALA A 37 -7.97 -1.05 -1.82
C ALA A 37 -7.28 -0.70 -3.15
N PHE A 38 -7.86 -1.07 -4.29
CA PHE A 38 -7.34 -0.70 -5.62
C PHE A 38 -7.44 0.79 -5.89
N TRP A 39 -8.53 1.43 -5.46
CA TRP A 39 -8.68 2.88 -5.54
C TRP A 39 -7.61 3.59 -4.71
N GLY A 40 -7.42 3.17 -3.45
CA GLY A 40 -6.38 3.71 -2.57
C GLY A 40 -4.97 3.47 -3.11
N GLY A 41 -4.69 2.26 -3.61
CA GLY A 41 -3.41 1.90 -4.22
C GLY A 41 -3.02 2.78 -5.41
N ALA A 42 -4.00 3.28 -6.17
CA ALA A 42 -3.75 4.21 -7.26
C ALA A 42 -3.15 5.56 -6.81
N TYR A 43 -3.42 5.99 -5.56
CA TYR A 43 -2.91 7.23 -4.99
C TYR A 43 -1.61 7.06 -4.20
N ILE A 44 -1.22 5.82 -3.90
CA ILE A 44 -0.07 5.51 -3.03
C ILE A 44 1.15 5.05 -3.86
N GLY A 45 1.11 5.28 -5.18
CA GLY A 45 2.21 4.98 -6.09
C GLY A 45 3.45 5.87 -5.86
N PRO A 46 4.62 5.43 -6.33
CA PRO A 46 5.83 6.25 -6.30
C PRO A 46 5.67 7.45 -7.25
N GLU A 47 6.19 8.60 -6.83
CA GLU A 47 6.11 9.84 -7.63
C GLU A 47 7.22 9.94 -8.69
N TRP A 48 8.30 9.15 -8.53
CA TRP A 48 9.47 9.16 -9.41
C TRP A 48 10.16 7.79 -9.43
N GLN A 49 11.09 7.60 -10.36
CA GLN A 49 11.82 6.34 -10.52
C GLN A 49 12.96 6.17 -9.50
N SER A 50 12.62 5.76 -8.26
CA SER A 50 13.59 5.62 -7.15
C SER A 50 14.57 4.45 -7.28
N GLY A 51 14.21 3.42 -8.03
CA GLY A 51 14.95 2.16 -8.15
C GLY A 51 14.67 1.18 -7.01
N GLU A 52 13.88 1.58 -6.00
CA GLU A 52 13.58 0.74 -4.84
C GLU A 52 12.58 -0.36 -5.20
N PHE A 53 12.80 -1.57 -4.66
CA PHE A 53 11.89 -2.70 -4.86
C PHE A 53 10.45 -2.40 -4.43
N THR A 54 10.28 -1.63 -3.34
CA THR A 54 8.98 -1.20 -2.82
C THR A 54 8.19 -0.37 -3.83
N ALA A 55 8.84 0.43 -4.67
CA ALA A 55 8.21 1.25 -5.71
C ALA A 55 7.58 0.39 -6.82
N TYR A 56 8.19 -0.75 -7.14
CA TYR A 56 7.61 -1.72 -8.07
C TYR A 56 6.42 -2.46 -7.45
N VAL A 57 6.55 -2.87 -6.18
CA VAL A 57 5.49 -3.59 -5.45
C VAL A 57 4.24 -2.74 -5.28
N THR A 58 4.35 -1.44 -4.99
CA THR A 58 3.19 -0.54 -4.91
C THR A 58 2.46 -0.42 -6.24
N LEU A 59 3.19 -0.38 -7.36
CA LEU A 59 2.58 -0.31 -8.69
C LEU A 59 1.82 -1.59 -9.08
N LEU A 60 2.12 -2.75 -8.48
CA LEU A 60 1.31 -3.97 -8.66
C LEU A 60 -0.10 -3.84 -8.04
N LEU A 61 -0.30 -2.91 -7.10
CA LEU A 61 -1.62 -2.56 -6.57
C LEU A 61 -2.38 -1.55 -7.45
N HIS A 62 -1.74 -1.01 -8.49
CA HIS A 62 -2.40 -0.06 -9.37
C HIS A 62 -3.49 -0.76 -10.21
N PRO A 63 -4.70 -0.20 -10.36
CA PRO A 63 -5.80 -0.83 -11.11
C PRO A 63 -5.44 -1.26 -12.53
N LYS A 64 -4.59 -0.47 -13.22
CA LYS A 64 -4.10 -0.82 -14.56
C LYS A 64 -3.23 -2.09 -14.56
N ALA A 65 -2.34 -2.26 -13.57
CA ALA A 65 -1.52 -3.46 -13.45
C ALA A 65 -2.37 -4.69 -13.08
N ALA A 66 -3.36 -4.50 -12.20
CA ALA A 66 -4.27 -5.54 -11.76
C ALA A 66 -5.40 -5.89 -12.77
N LEU A 67 -5.46 -5.25 -13.93
CA LEU A 67 -6.59 -5.37 -14.88
C LEU A 67 -6.94 -6.82 -15.21
N PHE A 68 -5.93 -7.65 -15.48
CA PHE A 68 -6.13 -9.06 -15.83
C PHE A 68 -6.46 -9.97 -14.63
N PHE A 69 -6.28 -9.48 -13.41
CA PHE A 69 -6.77 -10.16 -12.20
C PHE A 69 -8.25 -9.87 -11.93
N PHE A 70 -8.84 -8.81 -12.48
CA PHE A 70 -10.25 -8.48 -12.22
C PHE A 70 -11.25 -9.57 -12.59
N PRO A 71 -11.11 -10.32 -13.71
CA PRO A 71 -11.99 -11.46 -13.98
C PRO A 71 -11.88 -12.57 -12.91
N LEU A 72 -10.67 -12.86 -12.43
CA LEU A 72 -10.43 -13.87 -11.39
C LEU A 72 -10.98 -13.42 -10.03
N LEU A 73 -10.80 -12.15 -9.69
CA LEU A 73 -11.35 -11.53 -8.49
C LEU A 73 -12.88 -11.49 -8.55
N ALA A 74 -13.46 -11.06 -9.67
CA ALA A 74 -14.91 -11.03 -9.88
C ALA A 74 -15.51 -12.44 -9.75
N TYR A 75 -14.86 -13.46 -10.29
CA TYR A 75 -15.28 -14.84 -10.12
C TYR A 75 -15.33 -15.26 -8.64
N ALA A 76 -14.28 -14.97 -7.87
CA ALA A 76 -14.24 -15.26 -6.44
C ALA A 76 -15.33 -14.51 -5.65
N VAL A 77 -15.52 -13.23 -5.95
CA VAL A 77 -16.54 -12.36 -5.31
C VAL A 77 -17.95 -12.86 -5.62
N VAL A 78 -18.26 -13.11 -6.89
CA VAL A 78 -19.57 -13.64 -7.31
C VAL A 78 -19.83 -14.99 -6.67
N ALA A 79 -18.84 -15.88 -6.64
CA ALA A 79 -18.97 -17.18 -6.02
C ALA A 79 -19.32 -17.08 -4.52
N LEU A 80 -18.63 -16.20 -3.78
CA LEU A 80 -18.93 -15.95 -2.37
C LEU A 80 -20.32 -15.34 -2.19
N CYS A 81 -20.69 -14.32 -2.97
CA CYS A 81 -22.02 -13.71 -2.92
C CYS A 81 -23.14 -14.72 -3.19
N LEU A 82 -22.96 -15.64 -4.13
CA LEU A 82 -23.92 -16.71 -4.40
C LEU A 82 -24.09 -17.64 -3.20
N VAL A 83 -22.99 -18.08 -2.56
CA VAL A 83 -23.07 -18.89 -1.34
C VAL A 83 -23.77 -18.13 -0.21
N LEU A 84 -23.47 -16.85 -0.02
CA LEU A 84 -24.11 -16.04 1.01
C LEU A 84 -25.61 -15.82 0.73
N ALA A 85 -26.01 -15.66 -0.53
CA ALA A 85 -27.41 -15.46 -0.92
C ALA A 85 -28.25 -16.73 -0.73
N SER A 86 -27.72 -17.90 -1.07
CA SER A 86 -28.44 -19.17 -0.93
C SER A 86 -27.47 -20.34 -0.69
N PRO A 87 -27.01 -20.54 0.57
CA PRO A 87 -26.00 -21.54 0.89
C PRO A 87 -26.42 -22.95 0.45
N GLN A 88 -27.69 -23.31 0.66
CA GLN A 88 -28.23 -24.64 0.33
C GLN A 88 -28.12 -24.97 -1.17
N ARG A 89 -28.25 -23.95 -2.03
CA ARG A 89 -28.26 -24.12 -3.49
C ARG A 89 -26.85 -24.11 -4.08
N PHE A 90 -25.99 -23.22 -3.58
CA PHE A 90 -24.72 -22.91 -4.24
C PHE A 90 -23.52 -23.57 -3.57
N ALA A 91 -23.57 -23.90 -2.28
CA ALA A 91 -22.45 -24.52 -1.58
C ALA A 91 -22.16 -25.95 -2.07
N THR A 92 -23.14 -26.65 -2.66
CA THR A 92 -22.96 -27.97 -3.28
C THR A 92 -22.30 -27.91 -4.67
N ARG A 93 -22.26 -26.73 -5.31
CA ARG A 93 -21.76 -26.58 -6.67
C ARG A 93 -20.25 -26.40 -6.67
N TYR A 94 -19.54 -27.37 -7.26
CA TYR A 94 -18.07 -27.34 -7.36
C TYR A 94 -17.50 -26.02 -7.94
N PRO A 95 -18.02 -25.45 -9.05
CA PRO A 95 -17.49 -24.19 -9.58
C PRO A 95 -17.54 -23.05 -8.54
N VAL A 96 -18.65 -22.95 -7.78
CA VAL A 96 -18.79 -21.91 -6.75
C VAL A 96 -17.76 -22.10 -5.65
N ARG A 97 -17.56 -23.33 -5.15
CA ARG A 97 -16.53 -23.61 -4.14
C ARG A 97 -15.12 -23.31 -4.69
N PHE A 98 -14.83 -23.73 -5.92
CA PHE A 98 -13.57 -23.44 -6.60
C PHE A 98 -13.31 -21.94 -6.70
N GLY A 99 -14.33 -21.13 -7.00
CA GLY A 99 -14.23 -19.66 -6.97
C GLY A 99 -13.82 -19.13 -5.60
N ILE A 100 -14.44 -19.62 -4.53
CA ILE A 100 -14.09 -19.22 -3.15
C ILE A 100 -12.67 -19.66 -2.79
N TYR A 101 -12.26 -20.87 -3.16
CA TYR A 101 -10.89 -21.37 -2.95
C TYR A 101 -9.86 -20.53 -3.69
N SER A 102 -10.14 -20.17 -4.95
CA SER A 102 -9.30 -19.24 -5.71
C SER A 102 -9.25 -17.85 -5.06
N GLY A 103 -10.36 -17.41 -4.45
CA GLY A 103 -10.44 -16.18 -3.68
C GLY A 103 -9.49 -16.14 -2.49
N VAL A 104 -9.23 -17.27 -1.83
CA VAL A 104 -8.23 -17.37 -0.75
C VAL A 104 -6.84 -17.06 -1.30
N LEU A 105 -6.46 -17.67 -2.43
CA LEU A 105 -5.14 -17.45 -3.05
C LEU A 105 -4.97 -16.00 -3.51
N LEU A 106 -5.97 -15.43 -4.18
CA LEU A 106 -5.94 -14.05 -4.65
C LEU A 106 -5.88 -13.04 -3.49
N ALA A 107 -6.70 -13.23 -2.45
CA ALA A 107 -6.69 -12.35 -1.29
C ALA A 107 -5.36 -12.46 -0.52
N LEU A 108 -4.79 -13.66 -0.40
CA LEU A 108 -3.47 -13.88 0.20
C LEU A 108 -2.38 -13.14 -0.58
N GLN A 109 -2.39 -13.23 -1.91
CA GLN A 109 -1.46 -12.50 -2.78
C GLN A 109 -1.51 -11.00 -2.48
N TYR A 110 -2.69 -10.38 -2.55
CA TYR A 110 -2.82 -8.94 -2.33
C TYR A 110 -2.55 -8.53 -0.89
N MET A 111 -2.81 -9.41 0.07
CA MET A 111 -2.40 -9.23 1.46
C MET A 111 -0.88 -9.19 1.60
N ILE A 112 -0.15 -10.09 0.93
CA ILE A 112 1.33 -10.10 0.95
C ILE A 112 1.89 -8.86 0.24
N ILE A 113 1.39 -8.51 -0.95
CA ILE A 113 1.82 -7.30 -1.68
C ILE A 113 1.62 -6.06 -0.82
N THR A 114 0.46 -5.93 -0.17
CA THR A 114 0.16 -4.81 0.72
C THR A 114 1.04 -4.82 1.97
N ALA A 115 1.37 -5.99 2.52
CA ALA A 115 2.26 -6.12 3.68
C ALA A 115 3.71 -5.74 3.38
N ILE A 116 4.21 -6.00 2.18
CA ILE A 116 5.57 -5.61 1.78
C ILE A 116 5.73 -4.09 1.78
N PHE A 117 4.74 -3.36 1.29
CA PHE A 117 4.79 -1.90 1.22
C PHE A 117 4.27 -1.21 2.50
N MET A 118 3.22 -1.74 3.11
CA MET A 118 2.67 -1.31 4.40
C MET A 118 2.80 -2.44 5.43
N PRO A 119 3.92 -2.55 6.15
CA PRO A 119 4.17 -3.62 7.12
C PRO A 119 3.09 -3.76 8.19
N TYR A 120 2.42 -2.66 8.53
CA TYR A 120 1.36 -2.62 9.54
C TYR A 120 0.00 -3.12 9.01
N SER A 121 -0.16 -3.39 7.72
CA SER A 121 -1.44 -3.81 7.12
C SER A 121 -1.98 -5.12 7.72
N LEU A 122 -1.11 -6.10 7.97
CA LEU A 122 -1.49 -7.35 8.65
C LEU A 122 -1.98 -7.11 10.06
N ALA A 123 -1.25 -6.29 10.82
CA ALA A 123 -1.63 -5.92 12.19
C ALA A 123 -2.94 -5.13 12.20
N ALA A 124 -3.15 -4.24 11.22
CA ALA A 124 -4.40 -3.51 11.04
C ALA A 124 -5.56 -4.45 10.74
N GLY A 125 -5.37 -5.42 9.84
CA GLY A 125 -6.36 -6.47 9.54
C GLY A 125 -6.77 -7.28 10.77
N LEU A 126 -5.80 -7.80 11.52
CA LEU A 126 -6.05 -8.51 12.77
C LEU A 126 -6.71 -7.59 13.82
N GLY A 127 -6.25 -6.35 13.91
CA GLY A 127 -6.81 -5.32 14.78
C GLY A 127 -8.30 -5.09 14.52
N VAL A 128 -8.70 -4.94 13.26
CA VAL A 128 -10.11 -4.79 12.87
C VAL A 128 -10.95 -6.00 13.28
N VAL A 129 -10.43 -7.22 13.13
CA VAL A 129 -11.12 -8.45 13.54
C VAL A 129 -11.29 -8.53 15.04
N VAL A 130 -10.22 -8.26 15.81
CA VAL A 130 -10.25 -8.26 17.28
C VAL A 130 -11.19 -7.18 17.81
N VAL A 131 -11.10 -5.96 17.28
CA VAL A 131 -11.98 -4.85 17.64
C VAL A 131 -13.44 -5.17 17.33
N SER A 132 -13.72 -5.77 16.16
CA SER A 132 -15.09 -6.19 15.80
C SER A 132 -15.63 -7.27 16.75
N TRP A 133 -14.79 -8.25 17.11
CA TRP A 133 -15.16 -9.30 18.06
C TRP A 133 -15.43 -8.73 19.47
N LEU A 134 -14.55 -7.86 19.98
CA LEU A 134 -14.74 -7.17 21.25
C LEU A 134 -15.99 -6.31 21.25
N THR A 135 -16.22 -5.56 20.18
CA THR A 135 -17.40 -4.70 20.01
C THR A 135 -18.68 -5.54 20.08
N LYS A 136 -18.72 -6.70 19.41
CA LYS A 136 -19.86 -7.62 19.48
C LYS A 136 -20.10 -8.15 20.91
N LYS A 137 -19.03 -8.45 21.64
CA LYS A 137 -19.08 -8.91 23.04
C LYS A 137 -19.52 -7.81 24.01
N ILE A 138 -19.10 -6.57 23.78
CA ILE A 138 -19.53 -5.39 24.54
C ILE A 138 -20.99 -5.10 24.25
N TYR A 139 -21.39 -5.09 22.97
CA TYR A 139 -22.78 -4.89 22.54
C TYR A 139 -23.73 -5.88 23.23
N SER A 140 -23.38 -7.17 23.28
CA SER A 140 -24.24 -8.19 23.88
C SER A 140 -24.38 -8.09 25.40
N ARG A 141 -23.43 -7.45 26.09
CA ARG A 141 -23.43 -7.33 27.56
C ARG A 141 -23.90 -5.97 28.07
N LEU A 142 -23.50 -4.90 27.38
CA LEU A 142 -23.63 -3.51 27.84
C LEU A 142 -24.48 -2.64 26.90
N GLY A 143 -24.93 -3.18 25.77
CA GLY A 143 -25.78 -2.49 24.80
C GLY A 143 -25.01 -1.64 23.77
N ILE A 144 -25.78 -0.95 22.93
CA ILE A 144 -25.25 -0.25 21.73
C ILE A 144 -24.37 0.95 22.06
N LEU A 145 -24.72 1.76 23.07
CA LEU A 145 -23.97 2.97 23.43
C LEU A 145 -22.55 2.63 23.90
N ALA A 146 -22.41 1.59 24.73
CA ALA A 146 -21.10 1.12 25.19
C ALA A 146 -20.23 0.60 24.03
N ALA A 147 -20.84 -0.10 23.08
CA ALA A 147 -20.14 -0.60 21.89
C ALA A 147 -19.67 0.55 20.97
N MET A 148 -20.50 1.58 20.76
CA MET A 148 -20.14 2.77 20.00
C MET A 148 -19.03 3.57 20.68
N LEU A 149 -19.12 3.76 22.00
CA LEU A 149 -18.08 4.43 22.78
C LEU A 149 -16.74 3.67 22.71
N PHE A 150 -16.77 2.34 22.79
CA PHE A 150 -15.58 1.52 22.64
C PHE A 150 -14.93 1.69 21.25
N LEU A 151 -15.72 1.64 20.18
CA LEU A 151 -15.20 1.88 18.82
C LEU A 151 -14.57 3.27 18.68
N PHE A 152 -15.23 4.28 19.24
CA PHE A 152 -14.73 5.66 19.23
C PHE A 152 -13.40 5.79 19.99
N ILE A 153 -13.29 5.18 21.18
CA ILE A 153 -12.05 5.16 21.97
C ILE A 153 -10.94 4.44 21.20
N MET A 154 -11.22 3.28 20.61
CA MET A 154 -10.21 2.53 19.84
C MET A 154 -9.71 3.33 18.63
N LEU A 155 -10.60 4.02 17.92
CA LEU A 155 -10.24 4.88 16.80
C LEU A 155 -9.38 6.07 17.25
N PHE A 156 -9.77 6.72 18.36
CA PHE A 156 -9.03 7.83 18.94
C PHE A 156 -7.62 7.40 19.36
N ILE A 157 -7.50 6.26 20.06
CA ILE A 157 -6.20 5.69 20.47
C ILE A 157 -5.34 5.39 19.24
N GLY A 158 -5.90 4.75 18.21
CA GLY A 158 -5.16 4.44 16.98
C GLY A 158 -4.62 5.71 16.30
N THR A 159 -5.47 6.74 16.19
CA THR A 159 -5.09 8.03 15.60
C THR A 159 -4.01 8.71 16.44
N ALA A 160 -4.19 8.77 17.76
CA ALA A 160 -3.21 9.34 18.68
C ALA A 160 -1.86 8.62 18.65
N LEU A 161 -1.83 7.29 18.44
CA LEU A 161 -0.58 6.53 18.31
C LEU A 161 0.18 6.87 17.04
N VAL A 162 -0.52 7.06 15.91
CA VAL A 162 0.10 7.40 14.62
C VAL A 162 0.56 8.85 14.57
N PHE A 163 -0.22 9.76 15.15
CA PHE A 163 0.10 11.20 15.19
C PHE A 163 0.86 11.61 16.47
N ARG A 164 1.33 10.64 17.28
CA ARG A 164 2.02 10.86 18.55
C ARG A 164 3.25 11.79 18.44
N SER A 165 3.88 11.83 17.27
CA SER A 165 5.06 12.67 17.04
C SER A 165 4.74 14.13 16.73
N SER A 166 3.49 14.48 16.45
CA SER A 166 3.09 15.82 15.98
C SER A 166 2.13 16.56 16.91
N SER A 167 1.49 15.88 17.86
CA SER A 167 0.49 16.50 18.74
C SER A 167 1.01 16.74 20.16
N ASP A 168 1.15 18.00 20.56
CA ASP A 168 1.12 18.36 21.97
C ASP A 168 -0.27 17.99 22.55
N TRP A 169 -0.35 17.53 23.80
CA TRP A 169 -1.61 17.16 24.47
C TRP A 169 -2.49 18.37 24.86
N SER A 170 -2.36 19.47 24.12
CA SER A 170 -3.19 20.66 24.22
C SER A 170 -4.58 20.40 23.63
N LEU A 171 -5.56 21.26 23.95
CA LEU A 171 -6.91 21.18 23.38
C LEU A 171 -6.90 21.26 21.85
N SER A 172 -5.99 22.03 21.26
CA SER A 172 -5.80 22.09 19.80
C SER A 172 -5.28 20.75 19.26
N GLY A 173 -4.30 20.12 19.92
CA GLY A 173 -3.81 18.81 19.50
C GLY A 173 -4.88 17.71 19.58
N ILE A 174 -5.76 17.76 20.58
CA ILE A 174 -6.92 16.83 20.67
C ILE A 174 -7.89 17.06 19.51
N TRP A 175 -8.14 18.31 19.13
CA TRP A 175 -8.99 18.66 17.98
C TRP A 175 -8.38 18.18 16.66
N ASP A 176 -7.07 18.30 16.50
CA ASP A 176 -6.35 17.81 15.32
C ASP A 176 -6.45 16.28 15.21
N ILE A 177 -6.30 15.55 16.32
CA ILE A 177 -6.50 14.08 16.35
C ILE A 177 -7.94 13.72 15.97
N PHE A 178 -8.93 14.43 16.55
CA PHE A 178 -10.33 14.16 16.26
C PHE A 178 -10.66 14.42 14.77
N SER A 179 -10.19 15.53 14.21
CA SER A 179 -10.41 15.88 12.81
C SER A 179 -9.66 14.96 11.83
N ALA A 180 -8.51 14.41 12.22
CA ALA A 180 -7.74 13.43 11.42
C ALA A 180 -8.31 12.00 11.49
N SER A 181 -9.16 11.69 12.48
CA SER A 181 -9.68 10.35 12.74
C SER A 181 -10.43 9.70 11.55
N PRO A 182 -11.25 10.43 10.75
CA PRO A 182 -11.89 9.86 9.55
C PRO A 182 -10.88 9.44 8.48
N THR A 183 -9.87 10.28 8.21
CA THR A 183 -8.80 9.98 7.25
C THR A 183 -7.99 8.77 7.72
N PHE A 184 -7.68 8.72 9.02
CA PHE A 184 -6.99 7.58 9.61
C PHE A 184 -7.80 6.29 9.49
N SER A 185 -9.12 6.35 9.73
CA SER A 185 -10.03 5.22 9.53
C SER A 185 -10.00 4.71 8.09
N LEU A 186 -9.99 5.63 7.12
CA LEU A 186 -9.95 5.28 5.70
C LEU A 186 -8.62 4.59 5.33
N ILE A 187 -7.49 5.09 5.85
CA ILE A 187 -6.16 4.48 5.64
C ILE A 187 -6.11 3.08 6.26
N ILE A 188 -6.60 2.91 7.49
CA ILE A 188 -6.73 1.59 8.12
C ILE A 188 -7.60 0.68 7.24
N LEU A 189 -8.74 1.17 6.75
CA LEU A 189 -9.66 0.35 5.97
C LEU A 189 -9.05 -0.10 4.63
N ILE A 190 -8.38 0.81 3.92
CA ILE A 190 -7.67 0.52 2.67
C ILE A 190 -6.56 -0.49 2.91
N SER A 191 -5.75 -0.31 3.96
CA SER A 191 -4.62 -1.19 4.27
C SER A 191 -5.05 -2.56 4.83
N ALA A 192 -6.09 -2.61 5.65
CA ALA A 192 -6.63 -3.83 6.24
C ALA A 192 -7.52 -4.64 5.27
N SER A 193 -8.00 -4.01 4.19
CA SER A 193 -8.95 -4.60 3.24
C SER A 193 -8.51 -5.99 2.73
N PRO A 194 -7.30 -6.18 2.18
CA PRO A 194 -6.87 -7.50 1.71
C PRO A 194 -6.86 -8.56 2.81
N SER A 195 -6.46 -8.21 4.04
CA SER A 195 -6.46 -9.13 5.18
C SER A 195 -7.87 -9.53 5.61
N ILE A 196 -8.81 -8.57 5.62
CA ILE A 196 -10.22 -8.84 5.95
C ILE A 196 -10.83 -9.76 4.90
N CYS A 197 -10.61 -9.48 3.62
CA CYS A 197 -11.09 -10.33 2.52
C CYS A 197 -10.46 -11.73 2.59
N PHE A 198 -9.16 -11.83 2.88
CA PHE A 198 -8.46 -13.10 3.05
C PHE A 198 -9.08 -13.93 4.17
N LEU A 199 -9.33 -13.34 5.34
CA LEU A 199 -9.93 -14.06 6.48
C LEU A 199 -11.35 -14.53 6.18
N ILE A 200 -12.19 -13.69 5.55
CA ILE A 200 -13.54 -14.07 5.14
C ILE A 200 -13.48 -15.25 4.16
N MET A 201 -12.64 -15.16 3.13
CA MET A 201 -12.46 -16.23 2.14
C MET A 201 -11.93 -17.50 2.78
N LEU A 202 -10.92 -17.41 3.66
CA LEU A 202 -10.28 -18.55 4.31
C LEU A 202 -11.25 -19.30 5.23
N ILE A 203 -11.97 -18.59 6.11
CA ILE A 203 -12.94 -19.19 7.02
C ILE A 203 -14.07 -19.85 6.23
N THR A 204 -14.54 -19.18 5.17
CA THR A 204 -15.57 -19.70 4.28
C THR A 204 -15.09 -20.96 3.56
N SER A 205 -13.87 -20.92 3.02
CA SER A 205 -13.22 -22.03 2.33
C SER A 205 -13.10 -23.27 3.23
N ILE A 206 -12.55 -23.11 4.46
CA ILE A 206 -12.37 -24.21 5.43
C ILE A 206 -13.72 -24.87 5.74
N ARG A 207 -14.77 -24.08 5.95
CA ARG A 207 -16.12 -24.60 6.24
C ARG A 207 -16.72 -25.35 5.05
N LEU A 208 -16.55 -24.84 3.82
CA LEU A 208 -16.99 -25.54 2.61
C LEU A 208 -16.21 -26.83 2.37
N PHE A 209 -14.90 -26.80 2.61
CA PHE A 209 -14.04 -27.97 2.47
C PHE A 209 -14.48 -29.09 3.42
N HIS A 210 -14.58 -28.81 4.72
CA HIS A 210 -15.04 -29.81 5.70
C HIS A 210 -16.49 -30.28 5.44
N GLY A 211 -17.37 -29.38 5.01
CA GLY A 211 -18.78 -29.70 4.81
C GLY A 211 -19.08 -30.52 3.56
N TYR A 212 -18.28 -30.39 2.49
CA TYR A 212 -18.64 -30.98 1.21
C TYR A 212 -17.53 -31.68 0.43
N ASP A 213 -16.27 -31.28 0.59
CA ASP A 213 -15.16 -31.78 -0.25
C ASP A 213 -14.18 -32.69 0.52
N ALA A 214 -14.19 -32.67 1.85
CA ALA A 214 -13.49 -33.64 2.69
C ALA A 214 -13.76 -35.11 2.31
N PRO A 215 -14.97 -35.52 1.88
CA PRO A 215 -15.18 -36.91 1.49
C PRO A 215 -14.76 -37.28 0.06
N ILE A 216 -14.43 -36.36 -0.87
CA ILE A 216 -14.10 -36.72 -2.26
C ILE A 216 -13.10 -35.74 -2.88
N VAL A 217 -11.81 -36.08 -2.79
CA VAL A 217 -10.73 -35.40 -3.52
C VAL A 217 -10.35 -36.28 -4.72
N LEU A 218 -10.46 -35.73 -5.93
CA LEU A 218 -10.31 -36.35 -7.27
C LEU A 218 -11.62 -36.82 -7.94
N ARG A 219 -12.38 -35.85 -8.44
CA ARG A 219 -13.25 -36.07 -9.61
C ARG A 219 -12.57 -35.45 -10.84
N SER A 220 -12.47 -36.21 -11.93
CA SER A 220 -11.80 -35.84 -13.19
C SER A 220 -12.22 -34.48 -13.78
N LYS A 221 -13.43 -33.99 -13.45
CA LYS A 221 -13.96 -32.70 -13.90
C LYS A 221 -13.29 -31.46 -13.28
N GLY A 222 -12.50 -31.62 -12.20
CA GLY A 222 -11.81 -30.50 -11.55
C GLY A 222 -10.48 -30.10 -12.20
N ILE A 223 -9.82 -31.02 -12.91
CA ILE A 223 -8.45 -30.83 -13.41
C ILE A 223 -8.42 -29.79 -14.54
N THR A 224 -9.37 -29.84 -15.48
CA THR A 224 -9.43 -28.89 -16.60
C THR A 224 -9.71 -27.46 -16.13
N GLY A 225 -10.62 -27.29 -15.16
CA GLY A 225 -10.90 -25.99 -14.55
C GLY A 225 -9.70 -25.43 -13.78
N LEU A 226 -8.98 -26.28 -13.05
CA LEU A 226 -7.76 -25.90 -12.36
C LEU A 226 -6.66 -25.47 -13.34
N LEU A 227 -6.43 -26.23 -14.41
CA LEU A 227 -5.44 -25.89 -15.43
C LEU A 227 -5.78 -24.56 -16.13
N ALA A 228 -7.04 -24.38 -16.56
CA ALA A 228 -7.49 -23.12 -17.15
C ALA A 228 -7.30 -21.93 -16.20
N TRP A 229 -7.59 -22.14 -14.91
CA TRP A 229 -7.37 -21.13 -13.88
C TRP A 229 -5.89 -20.81 -13.70
N LEU A 230 -5.01 -21.82 -13.64
CA LEU A 230 -3.56 -21.63 -13.53
C LEU A 230 -3.00 -20.88 -14.74
N THR A 231 -3.42 -21.22 -15.95
CA THR A 231 -3.03 -20.50 -17.17
C THR A 231 -3.49 -19.04 -17.11
N GLY A 232 -4.75 -18.78 -16.74
CA GLY A 232 -5.26 -17.42 -16.59
C GLY A 232 -4.53 -16.63 -15.51
N TYR A 233 -4.24 -17.25 -14.37
CA TYR A 233 -3.49 -16.66 -13.27
C TYR A 233 -2.04 -16.32 -13.66
N SER A 234 -1.35 -17.23 -14.36
CA SER A 234 -0.01 -16.98 -14.90
C SER A 234 -0.01 -15.85 -15.92
N ALA A 235 -0.98 -15.83 -16.85
CA ALA A 235 -1.11 -14.75 -17.83
C ALA A 235 -1.39 -13.39 -17.15
N ALA A 236 -2.23 -13.37 -16.10
CA ALA A 236 -2.51 -12.17 -15.33
C ALA A 236 -1.26 -11.64 -14.60
N TRP A 237 -0.42 -12.53 -14.05
CA TRP A 237 0.87 -12.15 -13.47
C TRP A 237 1.82 -11.57 -14.50
N THR A 238 1.99 -12.23 -15.64
CA THR A 238 2.84 -11.75 -16.73
C THR A 238 2.40 -10.36 -17.18
N TYR A 239 1.10 -10.15 -17.42
CA TYR A 239 0.57 -8.84 -17.77
C TYR A 239 0.80 -7.79 -16.67
N SER A 240 0.53 -8.13 -15.41
CA SER A 240 0.69 -7.21 -14.28
C SER A 240 2.13 -6.73 -14.12
N ILE A 241 3.11 -7.63 -14.31
CA ILE A 241 4.53 -7.29 -14.28
C ILE A 241 4.90 -6.36 -15.44
N TYR A 242 4.48 -6.66 -16.67
CA TYR A 242 4.73 -5.77 -17.81
C TYR A 242 4.12 -4.38 -17.58
N GLN A 243 2.87 -4.34 -17.17
CA GLN A 243 2.17 -3.08 -16.93
C GLN A 243 2.78 -2.29 -15.77
N MET A 244 3.28 -2.96 -14.73
CA MET A 244 4.02 -2.33 -13.65
C MET A 244 5.31 -1.67 -14.16
N PHE A 245 6.06 -2.33 -15.06
CA PHE A 245 7.24 -1.72 -15.67
C PHE A 245 6.88 -0.51 -16.53
N ASP A 246 5.80 -0.59 -17.30
CA ASP A 246 5.32 0.55 -18.11
C ASP A 246 4.88 1.73 -17.24
N LEU A 247 4.15 1.47 -16.15
CA LEU A 247 3.75 2.50 -15.19
C LEU A 247 4.95 3.13 -14.51
N TYR A 248 5.94 2.33 -14.13
CA TYR A 248 7.17 2.81 -13.54
C TYR A 248 7.99 3.63 -14.52
N ALA A 249 8.13 3.17 -15.77
CA ALA A 249 8.86 3.87 -16.83
C ALA A 249 8.23 5.21 -17.21
N ALA A 250 6.91 5.36 -17.03
CA ALA A 250 6.19 6.61 -17.26
C ALA A 250 6.44 7.67 -16.17
N LEU A 251 6.97 7.30 -15.00
CA LEU A 251 7.29 8.24 -13.94
C LEU A 251 8.51 9.09 -14.28
N PRO A 252 8.62 10.32 -13.74
CA PRO A 252 9.81 11.14 -13.92
C PRO A 252 11.04 10.43 -13.34
N LYS A 253 12.14 10.48 -14.09
CA LYS A 253 13.41 9.84 -13.72
C LYS A 253 14.19 10.62 -12.65
N THR A 254 13.84 11.89 -12.45
CA THR A 254 14.38 12.75 -11.41
C THR A 254 13.26 13.13 -10.44
N PRO A 255 13.54 13.21 -9.13
CA PRO A 255 12.54 13.62 -8.17
C PRO A 255 12.04 15.04 -8.49
N PRO A 256 10.71 15.26 -8.57
CA PRO A 256 10.14 16.60 -8.68
C PRO A 256 10.49 17.43 -7.44
N ASP A 257 10.61 18.75 -7.59
CA ASP A 257 10.78 19.69 -6.47
C ASP A 257 12.09 19.53 -5.65
N CYS A 258 13.19 19.09 -6.27
CA CYS A 258 14.49 19.20 -5.63
C CYS A 258 14.84 20.69 -5.44
N TYR A 259 14.82 21.19 -4.20
CA TYR A 259 15.10 22.58 -3.85
C TYR A 259 16.39 23.12 -4.49
N ILE A 260 17.49 22.35 -4.39
CA ILE A 260 18.79 22.74 -4.92
C ILE A 260 18.78 22.77 -6.46
N ALA A 261 18.10 21.81 -7.11
CA ALA A 261 17.98 21.80 -8.57
C ALA A 261 17.04 22.91 -9.08
N SER A 262 16.04 23.29 -8.30
CA SER A 262 15.12 24.38 -8.62
C SER A 262 15.80 25.74 -8.51
N ALA A 263 16.66 25.93 -7.50
CA ALA A 263 17.53 27.10 -7.39
C ALA A 263 18.53 27.17 -8.56
N ALA A 264 19.08 26.02 -8.99
CA ALA A 264 19.93 25.94 -10.17
C ALA A 264 19.18 26.26 -11.48
N ALA A 265 17.92 25.85 -11.63
CA ALA A 265 17.16 26.06 -12.86
C ALA A 265 16.63 27.49 -13.03
N HIS A 266 16.23 28.17 -11.95
CA HIS A 266 15.53 29.46 -12.02
C HIS A 266 16.39 30.68 -11.64
N GLY A 267 17.57 30.47 -11.05
CA GLY A 267 18.46 31.57 -10.66
C GLY A 267 19.19 32.22 -11.84
N HIS A 268 19.73 33.41 -11.64
CA HIS A 268 20.44 34.11 -12.70
C HIS A 268 21.73 33.35 -13.08
N PRO A 269 21.95 33.05 -14.37
CA PRO A 269 23.11 32.24 -14.81
C PRO A 269 24.46 32.81 -14.39
N GLY A 270 24.58 34.15 -14.34
CA GLY A 270 25.82 34.83 -13.92
C GLY A 270 26.14 34.70 -12.43
N LEU A 271 25.14 34.46 -11.58
CA LEU A 271 25.31 34.28 -10.14
C LEU A 271 25.38 32.80 -9.76
N VAL A 272 24.45 32.00 -10.28
CA VAL A 272 24.26 30.61 -9.89
C VAL A 272 25.18 29.66 -10.67
N GLY A 273 25.64 30.08 -11.85
CA GLY A 273 26.56 29.29 -12.69
C GLY A 273 25.91 28.03 -13.25
N SER A 274 24.63 28.13 -13.63
CA SER A 274 23.83 27.02 -14.12
C SER A 274 24.26 26.59 -15.51
N GLN A 275 24.49 25.30 -15.69
CA GLN A 275 24.88 24.65 -16.93
C GLN A 275 23.84 23.59 -17.28
N PRO A 276 23.36 23.53 -18.53
CA PRO A 276 22.47 22.46 -18.96
C PRO A 276 23.30 21.19 -19.19
N VAL A 277 22.93 20.11 -18.50
CA VAL A 277 23.43 18.77 -18.81
C VAL A 277 22.33 17.98 -19.50
N ASN A 278 22.66 17.45 -20.66
CA ASN A 278 21.80 16.54 -21.40
C ASN A 278 21.94 15.15 -20.78
N LEU A 279 20.97 14.77 -19.94
CA LEU A 279 20.84 13.39 -19.53
C LEU A 279 20.02 12.62 -20.59
N PRO A 280 20.12 11.28 -20.64
CA PRO A 280 19.16 10.44 -21.37
C PRO A 280 17.69 10.63 -20.94
N THR A 281 17.47 11.46 -19.92
CA THR A 281 16.22 11.70 -19.19
C THR A 281 15.68 13.12 -19.37
N GLY A 282 16.37 13.98 -20.14
CA GLY A 282 16.03 15.41 -20.33
C GLY A 282 17.19 16.36 -20.02
N VAL A 283 16.94 17.66 -20.13
CA VAL A 283 17.91 18.71 -19.76
C VAL A 283 17.78 18.99 -18.26
N LEU A 284 18.84 18.71 -17.50
CA LEU A 284 18.93 19.11 -16.09
C LEU A 284 19.84 20.33 -15.99
N TRP A 285 19.36 21.38 -15.35
CA TRP A 285 20.19 22.51 -14.96
C TRP A 285 20.98 22.15 -13.71
N VAL A 286 22.29 22.02 -13.88
CA VAL A 286 23.25 21.73 -12.79
C VAL A 286 24.14 22.93 -12.57
N ASN A 287 24.46 23.19 -11.31
CA ASN A 287 25.49 24.15 -10.92
C ASN A 287 26.52 23.45 -10.03
N ARG A 288 27.65 24.12 -9.77
CA ARG A 288 28.71 23.58 -8.90
C ARG A 288 28.19 23.22 -7.49
N GLN A 289 27.26 24.02 -6.96
CA GLN A 289 26.66 23.80 -5.65
C GLN A 289 25.91 22.47 -5.57
N LEU A 290 25.07 22.16 -6.56
CA LEU A 290 24.34 20.90 -6.66
C LEU A 290 25.30 19.72 -6.76
N GLN A 291 26.37 19.84 -7.56
CA GLN A 291 27.39 18.80 -7.70
C GLN A 291 28.08 18.50 -6.36
N THR A 292 28.52 19.52 -5.64
CA THR A 292 29.19 19.38 -4.34
C THR A 292 28.25 18.79 -3.28
N LEU A 293 27.02 19.29 -3.18
CA LEU A 293 26.05 18.80 -2.20
C LEU A 293 25.57 17.39 -2.51
N LYS A 294 25.40 17.02 -3.79
CA LYS A 294 25.05 15.66 -4.20
C LYS A 294 26.17 14.67 -3.91
N CYS A 295 27.42 15.07 -4.16
CA CYS A 295 28.59 14.28 -3.79
C CYS A 295 28.65 14.07 -2.26
N ALA A 296 28.34 15.11 -1.47
CA ALA A 296 28.30 15.03 -0.01
C ALA A 296 27.20 14.08 0.48
N GLU A 297 26.02 14.15 -0.13
CA GLU A 297 24.91 13.24 0.17
C GLU A 297 25.30 11.78 -0.09
N LEU A 298 25.93 11.49 -1.24
CA LEU A 298 26.37 10.13 -1.59
C LEU A 298 27.47 9.63 -0.64
N ALA A 299 28.42 10.48 -0.26
CA ALA A 299 29.46 10.14 0.71
C ALA A 299 28.85 9.88 2.10
N LEU A 300 27.88 10.69 2.53
CA LEU A 300 27.17 10.50 3.79
C LEU A 300 26.36 9.19 3.79
N LEU A 301 25.70 8.87 2.69
CA LEU A 301 24.99 7.60 2.52
C LEU A 301 25.94 6.40 2.63
N ALA A 302 27.14 6.50 2.05
CA ALA A 302 28.14 5.43 2.07
C ALA A 302 28.78 5.23 3.46
N VAL A 303 29.02 6.32 4.20
CA VAL A 303 29.73 6.28 5.49
C VAL A 303 28.79 6.10 6.68
N ALA A 304 27.62 6.74 6.65
CA ALA A 304 26.68 6.79 7.79
C ALA A 304 25.21 6.80 7.33
N PRO A 305 24.68 5.66 6.85
CA PRO A 305 23.29 5.58 6.34
C PRO A 305 22.25 5.92 7.42
N SER A 306 22.53 5.61 8.69
CA SER A 306 21.65 5.95 9.82
C SER A 306 21.51 7.46 10.05
N LEU A 307 22.50 8.27 9.66
CA LEU A 307 22.45 9.74 9.71
C LEU A 307 21.87 10.35 8.42
N HIS A 308 22.03 9.67 7.28
CA HIS A 308 21.48 10.11 6.00
C HIS A 308 19.94 10.15 6.02
N HIS A 309 19.28 9.08 6.48
CA HIS A 309 17.82 9.00 6.49
C HIS A 309 17.11 10.16 7.22
N PRO A 310 17.47 10.54 8.46
CA PRO A 310 16.82 11.68 9.13
C PRO A 310 17.11 13.02 8.44
N LEU A 311 18.34 13.24 7.95
CA LEU A 311 18.70 14.46 7.23
C LEU A 311 17.94 14.58 5.90
N ARG A 312 17.80 13.46 5.18
CA ARG A 312 17.02 13.38 3.95
C ARG A 312 15.55 13.72 4.21
N ARG A 313 14.98 13.20 5.30
CA ARG A 313 13.61 13.50 5.70
C ARG A 313 13.39 14.98 6.02
N ILE A 314 14.33 15.61 6.72
CA ILE A 314 14.30 17.07 6.99
C ILE A 314 14.38 17.85 5.68
N TYR A 315 15.27 17.44 4.77
CA TYR A 315 15.41 18.07 3.46
C TYR A 315 14.13 17.92 2.61
N ASP A 316 13.49 16.75 2.58
CA ASP A 316 12.26 16.57 1.78
C ASP A 316 11.07 17.37 2.37
N ILE A 317 10.98 17.49 3.71
CA ILE A 317 9.94 18.30 4.39
C ILE A 317 10.10 19.79 4.09
N LEU A 318 11.32 20.31 4.15
CA LEU A 318 11.59 21.74 3.94
C LEU A 318 11.75 22.09 2.46
N GLY A 319 12.40 21.19 1.72
CA GLY A 319 12.83 21.39 0.34
C GLY A 319 11.67 21.41 -0.64
N CYS A 320 10.71 20.48 -0.54
CA CYS A 320 9.59 20.43 -1.49
C CYS A 320 8.69 21.70 -1.44
N PRO A 321 8.26 22.19 -0.26
CA PRO A 321 7.50 23.44 -0.17
C PRO A 321 8.28 24.67 -0.63
N LEU A 322 9.59 24.72 -0.36
CA LEU A 322 10.44 25.82 -0.79
C LEU A 322 10.68 25.79 -2.30
N ALA A 323 10.95 24.62 -2.87
CA ALA A 323 11.15 24.43 -4.32
C ALA A 323 9.97 24.94 -5.14
N ARG A 324 8.73 24.64 -4.71
CA ARG A 324 7.50 25.10 -5.37
C ARG A 324 7.31 26.61 -5.34
N ARG A 325 7.95 27.31 -4.39
CA ARG A 325 7.91 28.78 -4.28
C ARG A 325 9.04 29.48 -5.03
N LEU A 326 10.03 28.72 -5.53
CA LEU A 326 11.18 29.24 -6.28
C LEU A 326 10.86 29.41 -7.77
N THR A 327 9.81 30.17 -8.07
CA THR A 327 9.45 30.53 -9.46
C THR A 327 10.07 31.85 -9.91
N HIS A 328 10.46 32.72 -8.96
CA HIS A 328 11.03 34.03 -9.25
C HIS A 328 12.58 33.99 -9.19
N PRO A 329 13.31 34.54 -10.18
CA PRO A 329 14.78 34.48 -10.22
C PRO A 329 15.49 35.01 -8.97
N LEU A 330 15.00 36.11 -8.39
CA LEU A 330 15.55 36.67 -7.15
C LEU A 330 15.40 35.73 -5.94
N LEU A 331 14.32 34.96 -5.86
CA LEU A 331 14.14 33.98 -4.78
C LEU A 331 15.07 32.78 -4.99
N ALA A 332 15.29 32.37 -6.23
CA ALA A 332 16.26 31.33 -6.60
C ALA A 332 17.71 31.76 -6.26
N ASP A 333 18.06 33.03 -6.47
CA ASP A 333 19.35 33.58 -6.08
C ASP A 333 19.53 33.64 -4.56
N LEU A 334 18.51 34.11 -3.82
CA LEU A 334 18.53 34.11 -2.36
C LEU A 334 18.62 32.67 -1.81
N ALA A 335 17.90 31.72 -2.41
CA ALA A 335 18.01 30.31 -2.09
C ALA A 335 19.44 29.78 -2.32
N TYR A 336 20.03 30.08 -3.48
CA TYR A 336 21.41 29.73 -3.80
C TYR A 336 22.42 30.29 -2.77
N LEU A 337 22.28 31.56 -2.40
CA LEU A 337 23.13 32.21 -1.41
C LEU A 337 22.94 31.64 -0.01
N SER A 338 21.69 31.32 0.38
CA SER A 338 21.38 30.69 1.67
C SER A 338 22.02 29.31 1.84
N LEU A 339 22.27 28.60 0.72
CA LEU A 339 22.91 27.29 0.69
C LEU A 339 24.45 27.33 0.64
N LYS A 340 25.08 28.50 0.40
CA LYS A 340 26.54 28.63 0.33
C LYS A 340 27.28 28.19 1.60
N PRO A 341 26.82 28.51 2.82
CA PRO A 341 27.47 28.02 4.04
C PRO A 341 27.49 26.49 4.12
N PHE A 342 26.41 25.84 3.70
CA PHE A 342 26.30 24.38 3.68
C PHE A 342 27.16 23.75 2.59
N GLU A 343 27.25 24.36 1.41
CA GLU A 343 28.17 23.95 0.35
C GLU A 343 29.63 24.01 0.81
N LEU A 344 30.03 25.08 1.51
CA LEU A 344 31.38 25.24 2.05
C LEU A 344 31.69 24.20 3.13
N LEU A 345 30.74 23.97 4.05
CA LEU A 345 30.89 22.95 5.09
C LEU A 345 30.98 21.55 4.47
N ALA A 346 30.10 21.21 3.54
CA ALA A 346 30.12 19.94 2.82
C ALA A 346 31.43 19.76 2.06
N SER A 347 31.89 20.79 1.34
CA SER A 347 33.17 20.75 0.62
C SER A 347 34.36 20.60 1.56
N ALA A 348 34.36 21.23 2.73
CA ALA A 348 35.44 21.10 3.71
C ALA A 348 35.50 19.67 4.28
N LEU A 349 34.35 19.11 4.68
CA LEU A 349 34.24 17.74 5.17
C LEU A 349 34.65 16.72 4.11
N LEU A 350 34.19 16.90 2.88
CA LEU A 350 34.52 16.01 1.77
C LEU A 350 36.01 16.07 1.40
N ARG A 351 36.66 17.24 1.46
CA ARG A 351 38.10 17.37 1.20
C ARG A 351 38.95 16.71 2.28
N LEU A 352 38.46 16.65 3.52
CA LEU A 352 39.11 15.93 4.61
C LEU A 352 39.04 14.41 4.41
N LEU A 353 37.97 13.90 3.80
CA LEU A 353 37.73 12.48 3.58
C LEU A 353 38.28 11.97 2.23
N ILE A 354 38.26 12.80 1.19
CA ILE A 354 38.59 12.44 -0.20
C ILE A 354 39.50 13.52 -0.80
N PRO A 355 40.83 13.31 -0.81
CA PRO A 355 41.71 14.15 -1.63
C PRO A 355 41.36 13.91 -3.11
N ASN A 356 41.05 14.97 -3.86
CA ASN A 356 40.54 15.02 -5.26
C ASN A 356 39.01 15.17 -5.45
N LEU A 357 38.29 15.70 -4.45
CA LEU A 357 36.85 15.99 -4.54
C LEU A 357 36.42 16.78 -5.80
N ASP A 358 37.22 17.77 -6.21
CA ASP A 358 36.86 18.66 -7.33
C ASP A 358 36.81 17.91 -8.67
N GLU A 359 37.51 16.77 -8.80
CA GLU A 359 37.48 15.92 -9.99
C GLU A 359 36.25 14.99 -9.98
N TYR A 360 35.94 14.37 -8.84
CA TYR A 360 34.79 13.48 -8.69
C TYR A 360 33.45 14.22 -8.79
N SER A 361 33.36 15.42 -8.22
CA SER A 361 32.13 16.23 -8.28
C SER A 361 31.79 16.70 -9.70
N ARG A 362 32.79 17.00 -10.53
CA ARG A 362 32.58 17.37 -11.94
C ARG A 362 32.14 16.19 -12.80
N ARG A 363 32.62 14.96 -12.51
CA ARG A 363 32.24 13.73 -13.24
C ARG A 363 30.84 13.21 -12.92
N LEU A 364 30.15 13.77 -11.93
CA LEU A 364 28.85 13.25 -11.49
C LEU A 364 27.73 13.46 -12.53
N TYR A 365 27.95 14.35 -13.50
CA TYR A 365 27.00 14.72 -14.55
C TYR A 365 27.64 14.87 -15.95
N HIS A 366 28.85 14.33 -16.13
CA HIS A 366 29.56 14.22 -17.42
C HIS A 366 29.87 12.75 -17.66
#